data_AF-A0A1N6Z2G4-F1
#
_entry.id   AF-A0A1N6Z2G4-F1
#
_cell.length_a   1.000
_cell.length_b   1.000
_cell.length_c   1.000
_cell.angle_alpha   90.00
_cell.angle_beta   90.00
_cell.angle_gamma   90.00
#
_symmetry.space_group_name_H-M   'P 1'
#
loop_
_entity.id
_entity.type
_entity.pdbx_description
1 polymer ?
#
loop_
_entity_poly.entity_id
_entity_poly.type
_entity_poly.pdbx_seq_one_letter_code
_entity_poly.pdbx_strand_id
1 'polypeptide(L)'
;MLSVLLAAASVHAGATQAVDEVVAKPAVEAPAEAPAVAHPAALPAVAKLSLVSSGEQMVVDYGTSSSAEECKDFTPAGKVYDATTLREKLLPFIAKMVERSRRMTGVLPAVETTLSAGEPVWVQAYADWPAEHGLRAGSCGPLTLQLTPEAGKKYQVEFRFLGDNKCRQVLLDVTDPAARQEIAAPVTAACAAPKKSLFGLF
;
A
#
# COMPACT_ATOMS: atom_id res chain seq x y z
N MET A 1 -15.40 55.29 37.47
CA MET A 1 -16.11 56.14 36.50
C MET A 1 -16.93 55.24 35.60
N LEU A 2 -18.24 55.54 35.55
CA LEU A 2 -19.28 55.17 34.59
C LEU A 2 -19.56 53.69 34.23
N SER A 3 -20.69 53.24 34.80
CA SER A 3 -21.61 52.19 34.36
C SER A 3 -22.30 52.51 33.02
N VAL A 4 -22.92 51.48 32.41
CA VAL A 4 -24.35 51.35 31.97
C VAL A 4 -24.47 50.03 31.17
N LEU A 5 -25.06 48.94 31.67
CA LEU A 5 -26.50 48.56 31.78
C LEU A 5 -27.24 48.47 30.43
N LEU A 6 -27.69 47.26 30.05
CA LEU A 6 -29.13 46.95 29.91
C LEU A 6 -29.38 45.45 29.68
N ALA A 7 -30.26 44.90 30.52
CA ALA A 7 -30.92 43.61 30.37
C ALA A 7 -32.38 43.84 29.97
N ALA A 8 -33.02 42.87 29.32
CA ALA A 8 -34.46 42.62 29.49
C ALA A 8 -34.84 41.25 28.91
N ALA A 9 -35.19 40.33 29.80
CA ALA A 9 -36.12 39.23 29.52
C ALA A 9 -37.55 39.73 29.75
N SER A 10 -38.54 39.15 29.08
CA SER A 10 -39.92 39.04 29.59
C SER A 10 -40.72 37.98 28.84
N VAL A 11 -41.44 37.19 29.63
CA VAL A 11 -42.33 36.07 29.35
C VAL A 11 -43.79 36.56 29.41
N HIS A 12 -44.70 35.96 28.63
CA HIS A 12 -46.15 35.84 28.89
C HIS A 12 -46.64 34.57 28.14
N ALA A 13 -47.70 33.83 28.46
CA ALA A 13 -48.41 33.36 29.66
C ALA A 13 -49.78 32.82 29.15
N GLY A 14 -50.25 31.68 29.68
CA GLY A 14 -51.65 31.18 29.59
C GLY A 14 -51.96 30.24 28.41
N ALA A 15 -52.85 29.25 28.49
CA ALA A 15 -53.74 28.76 29.54
C ALA A 15 -54.27 27.34 29.19
N THR A 16 -54.99 26.77 30.14
CA THR A 16 -55.48 25.40 30.42
C THR A 16 -56.68 24.83 29.62
N GLN A 17 -56.86 23.49 29.75
CA GLN A 17 -58.08 22.63 29.64
C GLN A 17 -58.60 22.26 28.23
N ALA A 18 -59.31 21.15 27.95
CA ALA A 18 -59.51 19.80 28.51
C ALA A 18 -60.49 19.06 27.54
N VAL A 19 -60.34 17.72 27.46
CA VAL A 19 -61.32 16.64 27.08
C VAL A 19 -62.20 16.65 25.80
N ASP A 20 -62.08 15.51 25.11
CA ASP A 20 -63.12 14.57 24.62
C ASP A 20 -63.47 14.41 23.11
N GLU A 21 -63.71 13.12 22.81
CA GLU A 21 -64.53 12.50 21.77
C GLU A 21 -63.99 12.16 20.36
N VAL A 22 -63.39 10.97 20.29
CA VAL A 22 -63.68 9.80 19.41
C VAL A 22 -64.29 10.04 18.02
N VAL A 23 -63.55 9.66 16.96
CA VAL A 23 -64.11 8.89 15.81
C VAL A 23 -63.08 7.86 15.34
N ALA A 24 -63.51 6.61 15.24
CA ALA A 24 -62.70 5.46 14.82
C ALA A 24 -62.82 5.16 13.31
N LYS A 25 -61.68 4.72 12.74
CA LYS A 25 -61.44 3.88 11.53
C LYS A 25 -61.68 4.51 10.12
N PRO A 26 -60.96 4.04 9.06
CA PRO A 26 -60.42 2.69 8.88
C PRO A 26 -58.92 2.57 8.56
N ALA A 27 -58.42 1.35 8.78
CA ALA A 27 -57.12 0.86 8.35
C ALA A 27 -57.04 0.82 6.81
N VAL A 28 -55.93 1.32 6.27
CA VAL A 28 -55.52 1.06 4.89
C VAL A 28 -54.21 0.28 4.94
N GLU A 29 -54.31 -0.92 4.37
CA GLU A 29 -53.25 -1.88 4.12
C GLU A 29 -52.20 -1.29 3.15
N ALA A 30 -50.97 -1.76 3.31
CA ALA A 30 -49.70 -1.15 2.88
C ALA A 30 -49.52 -0.94 1.37
N PRO A 31 -48.44 -0.22 1.00
CA PRO A 31 -47.47 -0.87 0.11
C PRO A 31 -46.23 -1.24 0.91
N ALA A 32 -45.99 -2.55 1.00
CA ALA A 32 -44.73 -3.10 1.44
C ALA A 32 -43.58 -2.42 0.66
N GLU A 33 -42.66 -1.82 1.41
CA GLU A 33 -41.38 -1.37 0.90
C GLU A 33 -40.73 -2.58 0.22
N ALA A 34 -40.55 -2.46 -1.10
CA ALA A 34 -39.93 -3.50 -1.90
C ALA A 34 -38.58 -3.85 -1.26
N PRO A 35 -38.27 -5.14 -1.03
CA PRO A 35 -37.00 -5.52 -0.46
C PRO A 35 -35.90 -4.98 -1.37
N ALA A 36 -34.99 -4.21 -0.80
CA ALA A 36 -33.78 -3.75 -1.46
C ALA A 36 -33.15 -4.97 -2.13
N VAL A 37 -33.17 -4.97 -3.47
CA VAL A 37 -32.48 -5.99 -4.26
C VAL A 37 -31.03 -5.89 -3.85
N ALA A 38 -30.58 -6.90 -3.10
CA ALA A 38 -29.19 -7.08 -2.77
C ALA A 38 -28.45 -7.15 -4.11
N HIS A 39 -27.81 -6.05 -4.49
CA HIS A 39 -26.86 -6.08 -5.57
C HIS A 39 -25.84 -7.16 -5.21
N PRO A 40 -25.56 -8.12 -6.11
CA PRO A 40 -24.47 -9.05 -5.86
C PRO A 40 -23.24 -8.19 -5.59
N ALA A 41 -22.60 -8.40 -4.44
CA ALA A 41 -21.38 -7.71 -4.07
C ALA A 41 -20.44 -7.78 -5.28
N ALA A 42 -20.22 -6.64 -5.93
CA ALA A 42 -19.33 -6.57 -7.08
C ALA A 42 -18.00 -7.15 -6.62
N LEU A 43 -17.45 -8.09 -7.40
CA LEU A 43 -16.12 -8.61 -7.11
C LEU A 43 -15.19 -7.41 -6.89
N PRO A 44 -14.37 -7.42 -5.82
CA PRO A 44 -13.52 -6.29 -5.54
C PRO A 44 -12.67 -6.03 -6.78
N ALA A 45 -12.71 -4.80 -7.26
CA ALA A 45 -11.87 -4.41 -8.37
C ALA A 45 -10.40 -4.57 -7.92
N VAL A 46 -9.60 -5.28 -8.72
CA VAL A 46 -8.21 -5.60 -8.36
C VAL A 46 -7.23 -4.95 -9.33
N ALA A 47 -6.02 -4.70 -8.83
CA ALA A 47 -4.85 -4.34 -9.61
C ALA A 47 -3.71 -5.33 -9.33
N LYS A 48 -2.70 -5.36 -10.20
CA LYS A 48 -1.47 -6.12 -9.96
C LYS A 48 -0.33 -5.19 -9.62
N LEU A 49 0.53 -5.63 -8.70
CA LEU A 49 1.79 -4.96 -8.38
C LEU A 49 2.93 -5.97 -8.54
N SER A 50 3.92 -5.65 -9.36
CA SER A 50 5.18 -6.38 -9.43
C SER A 50 6.28 -5.62 -8.68
N LEU A 51 7.09 -6.36 -7.93
CA LEU A 51 8.22 -5.86 -7.16
C LEU A 51 9.48 -6.41 -7.80
N VAL A 52 10.43 -5.53 -8.16
CA VAL A 52 11.69 -5.93 -8.81
C VAL A 52 12.85 -5.08 -8.31
N SER A 53 14.08 -5.49 -8.64
CA SER A 53 15.27 -4.67 -8.46
C SER A 53 16.14 -4.66 -9.71
N SER A 54 16.96 -3.62 -9.85
CA SER A 54 17.88 -3.47 -10.98
C SER A 54 19.17 -2.75 -10.60
N GLY A 55 20.22 -2.98 -11.39
CA GLY A 55 21.50 -2.28 -11.32
C GLY A 55 22.58 -2.99 -10.49
N GLU A 56 22.19 -3.83 -9.54
CA GLU A 56 23.11 -4.66 -8.75
C GLU A 56 22.50 -6.03 -8.43
N GLN A 57 23.35 -7.05 -8.24
CA GLN A 57 22.91 -8.42 -7.95
C GLN A 57 22.46 -8.66 -6.49
N MET A 58 22.37 -7.60 -5.69
CA MET A 58 22.05 -7.65 -4.26
C MET A 58 20.56 -7.97 -4.03
N VAL A 59 20.26 -8.56 -2.87
CA VAL A 59 18.88 -8.86 -2.49
C VAL A 59 18.21 -7.60 -1.95
N VAL A 60 16.98 -7.37 -2.39
CA VAL A 60 16.10 -6.29 -1.90
C VAL A 60 14.92 -6.93 -1.19
N ASP A 61 14.72 -6.52 0.05
CA ASP A 61 13.55 -6.84 0.86
C ASP A 61 12.44 -5.83 0.57
N TYR A 62 11.25 -6.34 0.26
CA TYR A 62 10.04 -5.54 0.11
C TYR A 62 9.04 -5.80 1.23
N GLY A 63 8.37 -4.74 1.65
CA GLY A 63 7.21 -4.79 2.53
C GLY A 63 6.06 -3.93 1.99
N THR A 64 4.83 -4.32 2.33
CA THR A 64 3.62 -3.56 2.00
C THR A 64 2.77 -3.30 3.23
N SER A 65 2.10 -2.15 3.27
CA SER A 65 1.15 -1.79 4.34
C SER A 65 -0.09 -1.13 3.74
N SER A 66 -1.27 -1.48 4.25
CA SER A 66 -2.53 -0.79 3.97
C SER A 66 -2.89 0.23 5.05
N SER A 67 -1.96 0.53 5.97
CA SER A 67 -2.18 1.52 7.03
C SER A 67 -2.36 2.92 6.45
N ALA A 68 -3.30 3.68 7.01
CA ALA A 68 -3.45 5.10 6.69
C ALA A 68 -2.25 5.93 7.20
N GLU A 69 -1.53 5.42 8.20
CA GLU A 69 -0.36 6.06 8.77
C GLU A 69 0.91 5.68 8.01
N GLU A 70 1.80 6.66 7.80
CA GLU A 70 3.10 6.42 7.20
C GLU A 70 3.96 5.54 8.13
N CYS A 71 4.78 4.66 7.54
CA CYS A 71 5.76 3.86 8.28
C CYS A 71 5.17 2.90 9.34
N LYS A 72 3.88 2.52 9.21
CA LYS A 72 3.19 1.60 10.12
C LYS A 72 2.79 0.28 9.45
N ASP A 73 2.74 -0.79 10.25
CA ASP A 73 2.13 -2.09 9.91
C ASP A 73 2.64 -2.74 8.62
N PHE A 74 3.92 -2.57 8.30
CA PHE A 74 4.52 -3.20 7.13
C PHE A 74 4.57 -4.71 7.29
N THR A 75 3.91 -5.40 6.36
CA THR A 75 3.97 -6.84 6.20
C THR A 75 4.98 -7.19 5.11
N PRO A 76 5.74 -8.28 5.26
CA PRO A 76 6.74 -8.66 4.27
C PRO A 76 6.11 -9.15 2.98
N ALA A 77 6.47 -8.52 1.86
CA ALA A 77 5.88 -8.77 0.55
C ALA A 77 6.75 -9.73 -0.30
N GLY A 78 8.06 -9.75 -0.07
CA GLY A 78 8.96 -10.70 -0.72
C GLY A 78 10.39 -10.20 -0.82
N LYS A 79 11.28 -11.08 -1.29
CA LYS A 79 12.69 -10.78 -1.54
C LYS A 79 12.98 -10.90 -3.02
N VAL A 80 13.63 -9.88 -3.59
CA VAL A 80 13.95 -9.86 -5.02
C VAL A 80 15.41 -9.55 -5.33
N TYR A 81 15.85 -9.91 -6.53
CA TYR A 81 17.19 -9.60 -7.03
C TYR A 81 17.19 -9.38 -8.54
N ASP A 82 18.17 -8.63 -9.03
CA ASP A 82 18.37 -8.47 -10.46
C ASP A 82 19.05 -9.71 -11.06
N ALA A 83 18.25 -10.59 -11.66
CA ALA A 83 18.75 -11.78 -12.33
C ALA A 83 19.54 -11.47 -13.61
N THR A 84 19.29 -10.33 -14.25
CA THR A 84 20.02 -9.91 -15.45
C THR A 84 21.44 -9.53 -15.06
N THR A 85 21.59 -8.59 -14.12
CA THR A 85 22.92 -8.17 -13.62
C THR A 85 23.69 -9.34 -13.00
N LEU A 86 23.01 -10.27 -12.30
CA LEU A 86 23.63 -11.48 -11.78
C LEU A 86 24.26 -12.34 -12.89
N ARG A 87 23.54 -12.56 -14.00
CA ARG A 87 24.02 -13.36 -15.15
C ARG A 87 25.12 -12.66 -15.92
N GLU A 88 25.12 -11.33 -15.96
CA GLU A 88 26.17 -10.54 -16.61
C GLU A 88 27.48 -10.56 -15.82
N LYS A 89 27.42 -10.51 -14.48
CA LYS A 89 28.60 -10.47 -13.61
C LYS A 89 29.17 -11.84 -13.27
N LEU A 90 28.42 -12.93 -13.45
CA LEU A 90 28.85 -14.28 -13.09
C LEU A 90 28.94 -15.19 -14.31
N LEU A 91 29.83 -16.19 -14.23
CA LEU A 91 29.88 -17.26 -15.24
C LEU A 91 28.54 -18.01 -15.31
N PRO A 92 28.12 -18.50 -16.50
CA PRO A 92 26.78 -19.10 -16.67
C PRO A 92 26.46 -20.25 -15.71
N PHE A 93 27.44 -21.08 -15.35
CA PHE A 93 27.22 -22.17 -14.39
C PHE A 93 27.00 -21.65 -12.97
N ILE A 94 27.74 -20.60 -12.57
CA ILE A 94 27.64 -19.99 -11.24
C ILE A 94 26.32 -19.24 -11.14
N ALA A 95 25.95 -18.45 -12.15
CA ALA A 95 24.66 -17.75 -12.19
C ALA A 95 23.50 -18.74 -12.00
N LYS A 96 23.46 -19.85 -12.76
CA LYS A 96 22.44 -20.89 -12.59
C LYS A 96 22.41 -21.50 -11.18
N MET A 97 23.58 -21.73 -10.58
CA MET A 97 23.67 -22.25 -9.22
C MET A 97 23.12 -21.26 -8.19
N VAL A 98 23.50 -19.98 -8.29
CA VAL A 98 23.03 -18.91 -7.40
C VAL A 98 21.53 -18.67 -7.58
N GLU A 99 21.02 -18.64 -8.81
CA GLU A 99 19.58 -18.49 -9.08
C GLU A 99 18.78 -19.66 -8.48
N ARG A 100 19.27 -20.89 -8.62
CA ARG A 100 18.65 -22.07 -8.02
C ARG A 100 18.64 -21.97 -6.50
N SER A 101 19.76 -21.57 -5.89
CA SER A 101 19.86 -21.37 -4.45
C SER A 101 18.89 -20.29 -3.95
N ARG A 102 18.88 -19.12 -4.61
CA ARG A 102 17.95 -18.01 -4.29
C ARG A 102 16.50 -18.41 -4.41
N ARG A 103 16.13 -19.14 -5.46
CA ARG A 103 14.77 -19.66 -5.62
C ARG A 103 14.37 -20.60 -4.48
N MET A 104 15.30 -21.44 -3.99
CA MET A 104 15.05 -22.33 -2.85
C MET A 104 14.83 -21.55 -1.54
N THR A 105 15.42 -20.37 -1.41
CA THR A 105 15.26 -19.50 -0.22
C THR A 105 14.18 -18.42 -0.40
N GLY A 106 13.34 -18.51 -1.44
CA GLY A 106 12.25 -17.56 -1.69
C GLY A 106 12.69 -16.19 -2.22
N VAL A 107 13.94 -16.06 -2.67
CA VAL A 107 14.48 -14.87 -3.31
C VAL A 107 14.28 -14.99 -4.82
N LEU A 108 13.41 -14.17 -5.40
CA LEU A 108 12.93 -14.30 -6.79
C LEU A 108 13.38 -13.13 -7.68
N PRO A 109 13.45 -13.28 -9.01
CA PRO A 109 13.74 -12.15 -9.90
C PRO A 109 12.67 -11.05 -9.86
N ALA A 110 11.43 -11.44 -9.55
CA ALA A 110 10.29 -10.58 -9.39
C ALA A 110 9.29 -11.24 -8.44
N VAL A 111 8.53 -10.44 -7.70
CA VAL A 111 7.38 -10.89 -6.90
C VAL A 111 6.15 -10.16 -7.39
N GLU A 112 5.06 -10.89 -7.64
CA GLU A 112 3.76 -10.31 -7.98
C GLU A 112 2.80 -10.42 -6.79
N THR A 113 2.08 -9.33 -6.53
CA THR A 113 0.99 -9.29 -5.55
C THR A 113 -0.26 -8.67 -6.17
N THR A 114 -1.41 -9.03 -5.63
CA THR A 114 -2.71 -8.46 -6.03
C THR A 114 -3.12 -7.43 -5.00
N LEU A 115 -3.52 -6.25 -5.46
CA LEU A 115 -3.97 -5.14 -4.62
C LEU A 115 -5.45 -4.88 -4.84
N SER A 116 -6.15 -4.43 -3.78
CA SER A 116 -7.47 -3.84 -3.89
C SER A 116 -7.37 -2.50 -4.63
N ALA A 117 -8.19 -2.31 -5.67
CA ALA A 117 -8.24 -1.03 -6.36
C ALA A 117 -8.90 0.05 -5.48
N GLY A 118 -8.39 1.28 -5.57
CA GLY A 118 -8.90 2.44 -4.84
C GLY A 118 -8.41 2.57 -3.40
N GLU A 119 -7.74 1.55 -2.85
CA GLU A 119 -7.18 1.59 -1.49
C GLU A 119 -5.70 1.96 -1.52
N PRO A 120 -5.26 2.97 -0.75
CA PRO A 120 -3.84 3.33 -0.72
C PRO A 120 -3.00 2.22 -0.09
N VAL A 121 -1.88 1.91 -0.73
CA VAL A 121 -0.92 0.91 -0.28
C VAL A 121 0.46 1.53 -0.22
N TRP A 122 1.10 1.40 0.93
CA TRP A 122 2.51 1.71 1.11
C TRP A 122 3.38 0.57 0.65
N VAL A 123 4.46 0.88 -0.07
CA VAL A 123 5.49 -0.06 -0.49
C VAL A 123 6.84 0.44 0.00
N GLN A 124 7.48 -0.37 0.84
CA GLN A 124 8.82 -0.13 1.35
C GLN A 124 9.79 -1.12 0.74
N ALA A 125 10.96 -0.63 0.35
CA ALA A 125 12.06 -1.45 -0.12
C ALA A 125 13.34 -1.11 0.65
N TYR A 126 14.12 -2.12 0.98
CA TYR A 126 15.40 -1.98 1.68
C TYR A 126 16.37 -3.05 1.21
N ALA A 127 17.63 -2.67 1.01
CA ALA A 127 18.71 -3.60 0.72
C ALA A 127 19.76 -3.51 1.83
N ASP A 128 20.15 -4.66 2.37
CA ASP A 128 21.22 -4.79 3.36
C ASP A 128 22.07 -5.97 2.97
N TRP A 129 23.39 -5.81 3.03
CA TRP A 129 24.28 -6.91 2.73
C TRP A 129 25.50 -6.95 3.65
N PRO A 130 25.84 -8.16 4.12
CA PRO A 130 27.03 -8.35 4.92
C PRO A 130 28.30 -8.17 4.07
N ALA A 131 29.41 -7.97 4.76
CA ALA A 131 30.71 -8.10 4.13
C ALA A 131 30.98 -9.58 3.86
N GLU A 132 30.95 -9.99 2.59
CA GLU A 132 31.21 -11.36 2.18
C GLU A 132 32.21 -11.38 1.02
N HIS A 133 33.15 -12.33 1.08
CA HIS A 133 34.06 -12.66 -0.03
C HIS A 133 34.69 -11.44 -0.75
N GLY A 134 35.15 -10.45 0.00
CA GLY A 134 35.81 -9.25 -0.53
C GLY A 134 34.88 -8.09 -0.89
N LEU A 135 33.56 -8.25 -0.72
CA LEU A 135 32.60 -7.15 -0.80
C LEU A 135 32.56 -6.39 0.54
N ARG A 136 32.49 -5.06 0.47
CA ARG A 136 32.23 -4.23 1.65
C ARG A 136 30.76 -4.39 2.04
N ALA A 137 30.52 -4.53 3.35
CA ALA A 137 29.17 -4.41 3.90
C ALA A 137 28.58 -3.05 3.50
N GLY A 138 27.27 -3.03 3.30
CA GLY A 138 26.56 -1.83 2.93
C GLY A 138 25.07 -2.03 3.04
N SER A 139 24.36 -0.92 2.90
CA SER A 139 22.90 -0.92 2.84
C SER A 139 22.45 0.21 1.93
N CYS A 140 21.21 0.11 1.46
CA CYS A 140 20.55 1.16 0.73
C CYS A 140 19.05 1.20 1.03
N GLY A 141 18.54 2.40 1.32
CA GLY A 141 17.19 2.61 1.82
C GLY A 141 17.12 2.65 3.36
N PRO A 142 15.93 2.48 3.94
CA PRO A 142 14.68 2.12 3.28
C PRO A 142 14.16 3.26 2.40
N LEU A 143 13.54 2.88 1.29
CA LEU A 143 12.77 3.78 0.43
C LEU A 143 11.31 3.42 0.58
N THR A 144 10.43 4.40 0.71
CA THR A 144 9.00 4.15 0.93
C THR A 144 8.17 5.10 0.09
N LEU A 145 7.20 4.54 -0.61
CA LEU A 145 6.22 5.29 -1.39
C LEU A 145 4.82 4.76 -1.14
N GLN A 146 3.82 5.59 -1.42
CA GLN A 146 2.42 5.19 -1.46
C GLN A 146 1.94 5.14 -2.90
N LEU A 147 1.07 4.20 -3.23
CA LEU A 147 0.28 4.21 -4.45
C LEU A 147 -1.19 3.92 -4.14
N THR A 148 -2.09 4.49 -4.93
CA THR A 148 -3.50 4.13 -4.95
C THR A 148 -3.78 3.45 -6.29
N PRO A 149 -3.86 2.11 -6.33
CA PRO A 149 -3.95 1.39 -7.58
C PRO A 149 -5.35 1.49 -8.18
N GLU A 150 -5.43 1.61 -9.50
CA GLU A 150 -6.70 1.63 -10.22
C GLU A 150 -7.08 0.22 -10.73
N ALA A 151 -8.38 -0.01 -10.90
CA ALA A 151 -8.92 -1.29 -11.33
C ALA A 151 -8.36 -1.73 -12.69
N GLY A 152 -7.90 -2.99 -12.78
CA GLY A 152 -7.38 -3.57 -14.03
C GLY A 152 -5.99 -3.07 -14.45
N LYS A 153 -5.39 -2.14 -13.69
CA LYS A 153 -4.02 -1.67 -13.93
C LYS A 153 -2.99 -2.66 -13.41
N LYS A 154 -1.79 -2.56 -13.97
CA LYS A 154 -0.60 -3.27 -13.51
C LYS A 154 0.48 -2.25 -13.20
N TYR A 155 0.96 -2.26 -11.97
CA TYR A 155 2.03 -1.40 -11.51
C TYR A 155 3.29 -2.23 -11.29
N GLN A 156 4.44 -1.58 -11.42
CA GLN A 156 5.74 -2.15 -11.06
C GLN A 156 6.44 -1.16 -10.13
N VAL A 157 6.83 -1.63 -8.95
CA VAL A 157 7.77 -0.91 -8.10
C VAL A 157 9.16 -1.49 -8.33
N GLU A 158 10.07 -0.64 -8.76
CA GLU A 158 11.45 -0.99 -9.07
C GLU A 158 12.41 -0.28 -8.12
N PHE A 159 13.22 -1.07 -7.42
CA PHE A 159 14.34 -0.58 -6.63
C PHE A 159 15.59 -0.54 -7.51
N ARG A 160 16.05 0.66 -7.86
CA ARG A 160 17.21 0.88 -8.73
C ARG A 160 18.43 1.20 -7.87
N PHE A 161 19.46 0.36 -7.94
CA PHE A 161 20.78 0.69 -7.44
C PHE A 161 21.46 1.67 -8.40
N LEU A 162 22.08 2.72 -7.85
CA LEU A 162 22.75 3.78 -8.61
C LEU A 162 24.27 3.77 -8.41
N GLY A 163 24.81 2.73 -7.76
CA GLY A 163 26.20 2.66 -7.32
C GLY A 163 26.44 3.41 -5.99
N ASP A 164 27.61 3.20 -5.38
CA ASP A 164 28.06 3.91 -4.17
C ASP A 164 27.05 3.96 -3.00
N ASN A 165 26.34 2.86 -2.75
CA ASN A 165 25.27 2.77 -1.74
C ASN A 165 24.13 3.78 -1.95
N LYS A 166 23.94 4.26 -3.18
CA LYS A 166 22.79 5.09 -3.57
C LYS A 166 21.78 4.22 -4.29
N CYS A 167 20.52 4.51 -4.03
CA CYS A 167 19.39 3.83 -4.66
C CYS A 167 18.24 4.80 -4.78
N ARG A 168 17.30 4.45 -5.65
CA ARG A 168 15.99 5.09 -5.74
C ARG A 168 14.92 4.04 -5.96
N GLN A 169 13.70 4.37 -5.59
CA GLN A 169 12.53 3.54 -5.82
C GLN A 169 11.64 4.24 -6.84
N VAL A 170 11.22 3.50 -7.84
CA VAL A 170 10.47 4.01 -8.98
C VAL A 170 9.16 3.27 -9.08
N LEU A 171 8.07 4.00 -9.31
CA LEU A 171 6.76 3.44 -9.61
C LEU A 171 6.51 3.55 -11.12
N LEU A 172 6.15 2.44 -11.75
CA LEU A 172 5.81 2.38 -13.16
C LEU A 172 4.38 1.88 -13.37
N ASP A 173 3.65 2.47 -14.31
CA ASP A 173 2.50 1.82 -14.94
C ASP A 173 3.03 0.90 -16.04
N VAL A 174 2.74 -0.40 -15.90
CA VAL A 174 3.12 -1.48 -16.83
C VAL A 174 1.89 -2.22 -17.36
N THR A 175 0.74 -1.55 -17.36
CA THR A 175 -0.51 -2.10 -17.90
C THR A 175 -0.35 -2.46 -19.37
N ASP A 176 0.27 -1.57 -20.15
CA ASP A 176 0.80 -1.88 -21.47
C ASP A 176 2.30 -2.21 -21.36
N PRO A 177 2.71 -3.47 -21.57
CA PRO A 177 4.11 -3.86 -21.47
C PRO A 177 5.02 -3.21 -22.53
N ALA A 178 4.46 -2.72 -23.66
CA ALA A 178 5.19 -2.03 -24.70
C ALA A 178 5.41 -0.54 -24.38
N ALA A 179 4.58 0.04 -23.51
CA ALA A 179 4.59 1.46 -23.14
C ALA A 179 4.74 1.64 -21.62
N ARG A 180 5.79 1.06 -21.05
CA ARG A 180 6.09 1.23 -19.61
C ARG A 180 6.36 2.70 -19.31
N GLN A 181 5.62 3.25 -18.36
CA GLN A 181 5.73 4.65 -17.99
C GLN A 181 6.10 4.78 -16.52
N GLU A 182 7.18 5.49 -16.23
CA GLU A 182 7.47 5.95 -14.87
C GLU A 182 6.45 7.02 -14.47
N ILE A 183 5.74 6.79 -13.37
CA ILE A 183 4.73 7.70 -12.83
C ILE A 183 5.22 8.24 -11.49
N ALA A 184 4.84 9.48 -11.19
CA ALA A 184 5.18 10.07 -9.90
C ALA A 184 4.47 9.29 -8.79
N ALA A 185 5.21 8.84 -7.79
CA ALA A 185 4.63 8.39 -6.55
C ALA A 185 3.98 9.60 -5.85
N PRO A 186 2.67 9.56 -5.54
CA PRO A 186 1.99 10.70 -4.92
C PRO A 186 2.60 11.12 -3.57
N VAL A 187 3.10 10.14 -2.80
CA VAL A 187 3.67 10.36 -1.46
C VAL A 187 4.89 9.47 -1.25
N THR A 188 5.94 10.03 -0.65
CA THR A 188 7.14 9.30 -0.20
C THR A 188 7.40 9.60 1.27
N ALA A 189 7.80 8.58 2.04
CA ALA A 189 8.05 8.70 3.47
C ALA A 189 9.48 8.27 3.86
N ALA A 190 10.05 8.93 4.86
CA ALA A 190 11.35 8.58 5.43
C ALA A 190 11.16 7.64 6.63
N CYS A 191 10.97 6.36 6.34
CA CYS A 191 10.78 5.35 7.38
C CYS A 191 12.11 4.88 7.99
N ALA A 192 12.06 4.36 9.22
CA ALA A 192 13.20 3.66 9.78
C ALA A 192 13.42 2.33 9.06
N ALA A 193 14.69 1.91 8.92
CA ALA A 193 15.01 0.60 8.38
C ALA A 193 14.32 -0.49 9.24
N PRO A 194 13.79 -1.55 8.62
CA PRO A 194 13.27 -2.68 9.39
C PRO A 194 14.36 -3.22 10.31
N LYS A 195 14.05 -3.40 11.61
CA LYS A 195 15.02 -3.85 12.62
C LYS A 195 15.45 -5.29 12.35
N LYS A 196 16.50 -5.44 11.53
CA LYS A 196 17.01 -6.71 10.98
C LYS A 196 15.97 -7.47 10.16
N SER A 197 16.46 -8.15 9.12
CA SER A 197 15.73 -9.20 8.41
C SER A 197 15.00 -10.07 9.43
N LEU A 198 13.68 -9.90 9.55
CA LEU A 198 12.78 -10.79 10.27
C LEU A 198 12.68 -12.17 9.57
N PHE A 199 13.58 -12.42 8.62
CA PHE A 199 13.67 -13.57 7.72
C PHE A 199 15.09 -14.11 7.66
N GLY A 200 15.71 -14.25 8.83
CA GLY A 200 16.90 -15.06 9.03
C GLY A 200 16.59 -16.18 10.01
N LEU A 201 16.13 -17.32 9.48
CA LEU A 201 16.18 -18.68 10.04
C LEU A 201 15.13 -19.54 9.34
N PHE A 202 15.40 -19.99 8.11
CA PHE A 202 15.07 -21.32 7.58
C PHE A 202 15.98 -21.62 6.40
#